data_AF-A0A919PL38-F1
#
_entry.id   AF-A0A919PL38-F1
#
_cell.length_a   1.000
_cell.length_b   1.000
_cell.length_c   1.000
_cell.angle_alpha   90.00
_cell.angle_beta   90.00
_cell.angle_gamma   90.00
#
_symmetry.space_group_name_H-M   'P 1'
#
loop_
_entity.id
_entity.type
_entity.pdbx_description
1 polymer ?
#
loop_
_entity_poly.entity_id
_entity_poly.type
_entity_poly.pdbx_seq_one_letter_code
_entity_poly.pdbx_strand_id
1 'polypeptide(L)'
;MLRKAGQDQRFRPAATVWKKLAPDWIQILSDDVTPELARAVHRITQQPMVDRLKHSKDLGEIMVIAHAVVVAEAGADVVVLIDDGHGAQTASGEIRRLQRMRANGSTVGSISLASTLTVLEKAAGTTHIPDRAKMRDIYQRLRGLDDGLPAIDKTTLMTTTRWSNGT
;
A
#
# COMPACT_ATOMS: atom_id res chain seq x y z
N MET A 1 -4.30 12.16 0.02
CA MET A 1 -3.37 12.83 -0.93
C MET A 1 -3.86 14.22 -1.38
N LEU A 2 -5.03 14.35 -2.00
CA LEU A 2 -5.54 15.63 -2.54
C LEU A 2 -5.64 16.77 -1.50
N ARG A 3 -6.12 16.48 -0.28
CA ARG A 3 -6.16 17.48 0.81
C ARG A 3 -4.76 17.95 1.23
N LYS A 4 -3.79 17.03 1.31
CA LYS A 4 -2.40 17.32 1.70
C LYS A 4 -1.66 18.09 0.59
N ALA A 5 -1.96 17.83 -0.68
CA ALA A 5 -1.46 18.60 -1.83
C ALA A 5 -1.98 20.05 -1.90
N GLY A 6 -3.16 20.31 -1.33
CA GLY A 6 -3.68 21.67 -1.15
C GLY A 6 -3.06 22.42 0.03
N GLN A 7 -2.53 21.72 1.03
CA GLN A 7 -2.04 22.29 2.30
C GLN A 7 -0.51 22.34 2.39
N ASP A 8 0.20 21.49 1.66
CA ASP A 8 1.66 21.43 1.66
C ASP A 8 2.19 21.47 0.22
N GLN A 9 2.98 22.51 -0.05
CA GLN A 9 3.52 22.85 -1.37
C GLN A 9 4.35 21.70 -1.98
N ARG A 10 4.95 20.85 -1.13
CA ARG A 10 5.74 19.69 -1.56
C ARG A 10 4.92 18.64 -2.30
N PHE A 11 3.61 18.56 -2.03
CA PHE A 11 2.72 17.56 -2.62
C PHE A 11 1.89 18.09 -3.81
N ARG A 12 2.05 19.36 -4.21
CA ARG A 12 1.39 19.92 -5.41
C ARG A 12 1.59 19.08 -6.68
N PRO A 13 2.79 18.56 -6.99
CA PRO A 13 2.99 17.70 -8.17
C PRO A 13 2.14 16.43 -8.14
N ALA A 14 1.83 15.89 -6.95
CA ALA A 14 1.03 14.68 -6.80
C ALA A 14 -0.41 14.88 -7.29
N ALA A 15 -0.99 16.08 -7.13
CA ALA A 15 -2.34 16.38 -7.63
C ALA A 15 -2.42 16.33 -9.17
N THR A 16 -1.37 16.77 -9.86
CA THR A 16 -1.29 16.71 -11.33
C THR A 16 -1.10 15.28 -11.82
N VAL A 17 -0.27 14.49 -11.13
CA VAL A 17 -0.08 13.06 -11.46
C VAL A 17 -1.36 12.27 -11.18
N TRP A 18 -2.04 12.54 -10.07
CA TRP A 18 -3.29 11.88 -9.69
C TRP A 18 -4.34 11.97 -10.79
N LYS A 19 -4.51 13.14 -11.41
CA LYS A 19 -5.44 13.34 -12.53
C LYS A 19 -5.12 12.49 -13.76
N LYS A 20 -3.85 12.15 -13.99
CA LYS A 20 -3.42 11.30 -15.12
C LYS A 20 -3.68 9.81 -14.86
N LEU A 21 -3.67 9.40 -13.60
CA LEU A 21 -3.88 8.01 -13.20
C LEU A 21 -5.37 7.67 -12.99
N ALA A 22 -6.19 8.66 -12.66
CA ALA A 22 -7.54 8.46 -12.15
C ALA A 22 -8.64 7.96 -13.10
N PRO A 23 -8.55 8.00 -14.45
CA PRO A 23 -9.58 7.32 -15.24
C PRO A 23 -9.28 5.83 -15.43
N ASP A 24 -8.01 5.45 -15.60
CA ASP A 24 -7.67 4.10 -16.09
C ASP A 24 -7.01 3.21 -15.01
N TRP A 25 -6.45 3.78 -13.94
CA TRP A 25 -5.60 3.06 -12.98
C TRP A 25 -5.99 3.23 -11.51
N ILE A 26 -6.90 4.16 -11.18
CA ILE A 26 -7.29 4.43 -9.78
C ILE A 26 -8.81 4.39 -9.66
N GLN A 27 -9.29 3.55 -8.76
CA GLN A 27 -10.65 3.57 -8.26
C GLN A 27 -10.65 4.08 -6.81
N ILE A 28 -11.55 5.03 -6.50
CA ILE A 28 -11.80 5.44 -5.12
C ILE A 28 -12.89 4.53 -4.55
N LEU A 29 -12.57 3.81 -3.48
CA LEU A 29 -13.54 2.99 -2.76
C LEU A 29 -14.35 3.85 -1.80
N SER A 30 -15.65 3.56 -1.69
CA SER A 30 -16.52 4.23 -0.73
C SER A 30 -16.31 3.67 0.68
N ASP A 31 -16.29 4.54 1.68
CA ASP A 31 -16.26 4.15 3.10
C ASP A 31 -17.69 4.05 3.70
N ASP A 32 -18.71 4.00 2.84
CA ASP A 32 -20.08 3.73 3.27
C ASP A 32 -20.17 2.39 4.01
N VAL A 33 -20.99 2.36 5.06
CA VAL A 33 -21.13 1.18 5.92
C VAL A 33 -21.83 0.06 5.15
N THR A 34 -21.09 -1.01 4.85
CA THR A 34 -21.61 -2.28 4.35
C THR A 34 -21.43 -3.39 5.39
N PRO A 35 -22.22 -4.47 5.37
CA PRO A 35 -22.04 -5.59 6.30
C PRO A 35 -20.64 -6.22 6.24
N GLU A 36 -20.06 -6.34 5.06
CA GLU A 36 -18.72 -6.89 4.82
C GLU A 36 -17.65 -5.98 5.43
N LEU A 37 -17.70 -4.69 5.09
CA LEU A 37 -16.73 -3.71 5.57
C LEU A 37 -16.85 -3.51 7.08
N ALA A 38 -18.07 -3.43 7.62
CA ALA A 38 -18.30 -3.32 9.06
C ALA A 38 -17.74 -4.52 9.83
N ARG A 39 -17.89 -5.75 9.30
CA ARG A 39 -17.29 -6.95 9.90
C ARG A 39 -15.76 -6.90 9.87
N ALA A 40 -15.16 -6.48 8.76
CA ALA A 40 -13.71 -6.34 8.64
C ALA A 40 -13.16 -5.30 9.62
N VAL A 41 -13.77 -4.11 9.67
CA VAL A 41 -13.42 -3.04 10.61
C VAL A 41 -13.55 -3.52 12.05
N HIS A 42 -14.67 -4.15 12.41
CA HIS A 42 -14.87 -4.65 13.75
C HIS A 42 -13.83 -5.69 14.16
N ARG A 43 -13.44 -6.62 13.26
CA ARG A 43 -12.37 -7.57 13.56
C ARG A 43 -11.03 -6.88 13.82
N ILE A 44 -10.69 -5.89 12.99
CA ILE A 44 -9.41 -5.17 13.07
C ILE A 44 -9.34 -4.32 14.34
N THR A 45 -10.42 -3.59 14.65
CA THR A 45 -10.38 -2.54 15.69
C THR A 45 -11.11 -2.92 16.98
N GLN A 46 -11.85 -4.02 16.99
CA GLN A 46 -12.77 -4.42 18.08
C GLN A 46 -13.84 -3.36 18.39
N GLN A 47 -14.18 -2.51 17.41
CA GLN A 47 -15.16 -1.43 17.55
C GLN A 47 -16.20 -1.48 16.44
N PRO A 48 -17.44 -1.04 16.67
CA PRO A 48 -18.41 -0.84 15.59
C PRO A 48 -17.86 0.17 14.57
N MET A 49 -18.08 -0.07 13.27
CA MET A 49 -17.59 0.81 12.20
C MET A 49 -18.10 2.25 12.35
N VAL A 50 -19.36 2.42 12.73
CA VAL A 50 -19.97 3.73 12.97
C VAL A 50 -19.24 4.53 14.05
N ASP A 51 -18.77 3.87 15.10
CA ASP A 51 -18.00 4.52 16.16
C ASP A 51 -16.55 4.75 15.75
N ARG A 52 -15.99 3.82 14.97
CA ARG A 52 -14.63 3.95 14.45
C ARG A 52 -14.49 5.15 13.51
N LEU A 53 -15.49 5.42 12.66
CA LEU A 53 -15.51 6.55 11.72
C LEU A 53 -15.48 7.92 12.42
N LYS A 54 -15.86 8.00 13.70
CA LYS A 54 -15.78 9.24 14.50
C LYS A 54 -14.35 9.62 14.88
N HIS A 55 -13.40 8.69 14.77
CA HIS A 55 -12.01 8.88 15.18
C HIS A 55 -11.10 8.93 13.95
N SER A 56 -10.40 10.05 13.73
CA SER A 56 -9.56 10.20 12.52
C SER A 56 -8.21 9.49 12.62
N LYS A 57 -7.72 9.25 13.83
CA LYS A 57 -6.41 8.61 14.05
C LYS A 57 -6.42 7.23 13.40
N ASP A 58 -5.44 6.93 12.56
CA ASP A 58 -5.21 5.64 11.87
C ASP A 58 -6.41 5.14 11.01
N LEU A 59 -7.40 6.00 10.73
CA LEU A 59 -8.62 5.60 10.05
C LEU A 59 -8.36 5.19 8.60
N GLY A 60 -7.52 5.95 7.89
CA GLY A 60 -7.20 5.66 6.50
C GLY A 60 -6.51 4.31 6.32
N GLU A 61 -5.54 3.98 7.19
CA GLU A 61 -4.85 2.68 7.18
C GLU A 61 -5.83 1.53 7.45
N ILE A 62 -6.71 1.70 8.44
CA ILE A 62 -7.71 0.68 8.76
C ILE A 62 -8.68 0.48 7.60
N MET A 63 -9.16 1.55 6.95
CA MET A 63 -10.04 1.41 5.78
C MET A 63 -9.33 0.70 4.62
N VAL A 64 -8.08 1.04 4.33
CA VAL A 64 -7.29 0.37 3.27
C VAL A 64 -7.19 -1.13 3.52
N ILE A 65 -6.86 -1.53 4.75
CA ILE A 65 -6.76 -2.95 5.11
C ILE A 65 -8.13 -3.62 5.06
N ALA A 66 -9.18 -2.98 5.60
CA ALA A 66 -10.52 -3.54 5.63
C ALA A 66 -11.09 -3.76 4.22
N HIS A 67 -10.91 -2.80 3.30
CA HIS A 67 -11.29 -2.95 1.89
C HIS A 67 -10.53 -4.09 1.21
N ALA A 68 -9.22 -4.18 1.42
CA ALA A 68 -8.42 -5.27 0.87
C ALA A 68 -8.91 -6.64 1.36
N VAL A 69 -9.30 -6.74 2.64
CA VAL A 69 -9.89 -7.95 3.21
C VAL A 69 -11.22 -8.29 2.55
N VAL A 70 -12.12 -7.33 2.38
CA VAL A 70 -13.43 -7.58 1.74
C VAL A 70 -13.24 -8.11 0.31
N VAL A 71 -12.33 -7.49 -0.46
CA VAL A 71 -12.03 -7.91 -1.84
C VAL A 71 -11.38 -9.30 -1.87
N ALA A 72 -10.47 -9.59 -0.93
CA ALA A 72 -9.84 -10.90 -0.84
C ALA A 72 -10.80 -12.01 -0.37
N GLU A 73 -11.70 -11.72 0.56
CA GLU A 73 -12.77 -12.65 0.97
C GLU A 73 -13.70 -12.99 -0.21
N ALA A 74 -13.89 -12.06 -1.14
CA ALA A 74 -14.62 -12.30 -2.39
C ALA A 74 -13.86 -13.10 -3.45
N GLY A 75 -12.60 -13.50 -3.18
CA GLY A 75 -11.82 -14.39 -4.05
C GLY A 75 -10.65 -13.75 -4.79
N ALA A 76 -10.46 -12.43 -4.69
CA ALA A 76 -9.42 -11.73 -5.46
C ALA A 76 -8.06 -11.70 -4.75
N ASP A 77 -6.97 -11.69 -5.53
CA ASP A 77 -5.63 -11.46 -5.01
C ASP A 77 -5.34 -9.95 -4.98
N VAL A 78 -5.01 -9.44 -3.80
CA VAL A 78 -4.83 -8.01 -3.52
C VAL A 78 -3.40 -7.75 -3.09
N VAL A 79 -2.81 -6.69 -3.64
CA VAL A 79 -1.55 -6.12 -3.17
C VAL A 79 -1.85 -4.84 -2.41
N VAL A 80 -1.44 -4.76 -1.15
CA VAL A 80 -1.62 -3.56 -0.32
C VAL A 80 -0.27 -2.89 -0.12
N LEU A 81 -0.18 -1.62 -0.47
CA LEU A 81 1.00 -0.78 -0.25
C LEU A 81 0.94 -0.19 1.17
N ILE A 82 1.84 -0.61 2.06
CA ILE A 82 1.96 -0.12 3.43
C ILE A 82 3.43 0.15 3.73
N ASP A 83 3.74 1.38 4.16
CA ASP A 83 5.10 1.82 4.47
C ASP A 83 5.38 1.90 5.99
N ASP A 84 4.36 1.83 6.84
CA ASP A 84 4.50 1.85 8.30
C ASP A 84 4.40 0.44 8.93
N GLY A 85 5.05 0.27 10.08
CA GLY A 85 5.11 -1.02 10.75
C GLY A 85 3.80 -1.46 11.41
N HIS A 86 2.97 -0.51 11.86
CA HIS A 86 1.73 -0.81 12.59
C HIS A 86 0.65 -1.32 11.63
N GLY A 87 0.47 -0.65 10.49
CA GLY A 87 -0.37 -1.09 9.39
C GLY A 87 0.05 -2.46 8.87
N ALA A 88 1.36 -2.69 8.70
CA ALA A 88 1.88 -3.97 8.22
C ALA A 88 1.59 -5.12 9.21
N GLN A 89 1.71 -4.87 10.51
CA GLN A 89 1.38 -5.85 11.55
C GLN A 89 -0.13 -6.17 11.55
N THR A 90 -0.97 -5.13 11.44
CA THR A 90 -2.42 -5.27 11.37
C THR A 90 -2.84 -6.10 10.16
N ALA A 91 -2.32 -5.77 8.97
CA ALA A 91 -2.59 -6.52 7.75
C ALA A 91 -2.07 -7.97 7.82
N SER A 92 -0.93 -8.20 8.47
CA SER A 92 -0.37 -9.55 8.67
C SER A 92 -1.32 -10.46 9.46
N GLY A 93 -2.08 -9.91 10.43
CA GLY A 93 -3.11 -10.65 11.15
C GLY A 93 -4.20 -11.19 10.21
N GLU A 94 -4.71 -10.34 9.32
CA GLU A 94 -5.74 -10.71 8.35
C GLU A 94 -5.23 -11.62 7.24
N ILE A 95 -3.97 -11.45 6.78
CA ILE A 95 -3.32 -12.38 5.85
C ILE A 95 -3.31 -13.80 6.43
N ARG A 96 -2.88 -13.96 7.69
CA ARG A 96 -2.87 -15.27 8.35
C ARG A 96 -4.28 -15.85 8.48
N ARG A 97 -5.29 -15.01 8.70
CA ARG A 97 -6.69 -15.45 8.77
C ARG A 97 -7.18 -15.98 7.42
N LEU A 98 -6.94 -15.25 6.33
CA LEU A 98 -7.29 -15.68 4.97
C LEU A 98 -6.58 -16.99 4.59
N GLN A 99 -5.29 -17.12 4.96
CA GLN A 99 -4.53 -18.37 4.77
C GLN A 99 -5.17 -19.56 5.49
N ARG A 100 -5.61 -19.38 6.74
CA ARG A 100 -6.34 -20.43 7.49
C ARG A 100 -7.67 -20.78 6.83
N MET A 101 -8.43 -19.78 6.38
CA MET A 101 -9.70 -20.03 5.67
C MET A 101 -9.47 -20.86 4.40
N ARG A 102 -8.45 -20.50 3.61
CA ARG A 102 -8.05 -21.24 2.41
C ARG A 102 -7.62 -22.67 2.74
N ALA A 103 -6.80 -22.86 3.78
CA ALA A 103 -6.38 -24.17 4.23
C ALA A 103 -7.56 -25.06 4.68
N ASN A 104 -8.63 -24.45 5.18
CA ASN A 104 -9.88 -25.13 5.57
C ASN A 104 -10.86 -25.31 4.39
N GLY A 105 -10.43 -25.09 3.14
CA GLY A 105 -11.24 -25.32 1.94
C GLY A 105 -12.14 -24.16 1.52
N SER A 106 -12.05 -22.99 2.17
CA SER A 106 -12.80 -21.80 1.72
C SER A 106 -12.20 -21.26 0.42
N THR A 107 -13.06 -20.87 -0.53
CA THR A 107 -12.63 -20.18 -1.76
C THR A 107 -12.45 -18.70 -1.47
N VAL A 108 -11.23 -18.33 -1.04
CA VAL A 108 -10.84 -16.94 -0.78
C VAL A 108 -9.54 -16.60 -1.52
N GLY A 109 -9.42 -15.34 -1.88
CA GLY A 109 -8.23 -14.75 -2.46
C GLY A 109 -7.13 -14.53 -1.42
N SER A 110 -6.14 -13.71 -1.75
CA SER A 110 -5.00 -13.44 -0.89
C SER A 110 -4.71 -11.96 -0.75
N ILE A 111 -4.00 -11.61 0.32
CA ILE A 111 -3.42 -10.29 0.48
C ILE A 111 -1.90 -10.46 0.53
N SER A 112 -1.20 -9.64 -0.25
CA SER A 112 0.25 -9.50 -0.17
C SER A 112 0.61 -8.05 0.16
N LEU A 113 1.66 -7.88 0.97
CA LEU A 113 2.16 -6.56 1.32
C LEU A 113 3.25 -6.15 0.34
N ALA A 114 3.20 -4.89 -0.08
CA ALA A 114 4.27 -4.21 -0.76
C ALA A 114 4.64 -2.95 0.04
N SER A 115 5.89 -2.55 -0.05
CA SER A 115 6.35 -1.24 0.40
C SER A 115 6.90 -0.44 -0.78
N THR A 116 7.22 0.83 -0.54
CA THR A 116 7.95 1.67 -1.49
C THR A 116 9.23 0.98 -1.97
N LEU A 117 9.96 0.27 -1.08
CA LEU A 117 11.15 -0.49 -1.47
C LEU A 117 10.81 -1.63 -2.44
N THR A 118 9.72 -2.36 -2.19
CA THR A 118 9.27 -3.44 -3.09
C THR A 118 8.94 -2.91 -4.48
N VAL A 119 8.28 -1.75 -4.57
CA VAL A 119 7.93 -1.12 -5.86
C VAL A 119 9.18 -0.69 -6.60
N LEU A 120 10.12 -0.03 -5.91
CA LEU A 120 11.39 0.41 -6.51
C LEU A 120 12.21 -0.79 -6.99
N GLU A 121 12.33 -1.84 -6.18
CA GLU A 121 13.04 -3.05 -6.57
C GLU A 121 12.44 -3.68 -7.83
N LYS A 122 11.11 -3.80 -7.90
CA LYS A 122 10.44 -4.36 -9.10
C LYS A 122 10.68 -3.52 -10.37
N ALA A 123 10.85 -2.21 -10.21
CA ALA A 123 11.11 -1.31 -11.33
C ALA A 123 12.60 -1.24 -11.73
N ALA A 124 13.51 -1.78 -10.92
CA ALA A 124 14.93 -1.82 -11.24
C ALA A 124 15.19 -2.62 -12.54
N GLY A 125 16.00 -2.05 -13.44
CA GLY A 125 16.34 -2.64 -14.73
C GLY A 125 15.23 -2.53 -15.78
N THR A 126 14.10 -1.89 -15.46
CA THR A 126 13.01 -1.63 -16.42
C THR A 126 13.16 -0.28 -17.09
N THR A 127 12.33 0.01 -18.10
CA THR A 127 12.26 1.34 -18.73
C THR A 127 11.99 2.48 -17.74
N HIS A 128 11.38 2.19 -16.58
CA HIS A 128 11.06 3.20 -15.57
C HIS A 128 12.25 3.54 -14.65
N ILE A 129 13.09 2.55 -14.32
CA ILE A 129 14.32 2.73 -13.55
C ILE A 129 15.42 1.89 -14.21
N PRO A 130 16.02 2.40 -15.31
CA PRO A 130 16.91 1.59 -16.15
C PRO A 130 18.24 1.28 -15.47
N ASP A 131 18.72 2.18 -14.60
CA ASP A 131 20.04 2.05 -13.98
C ASP A 131 20.07 2.51 -12.51
N ARG A 132 21.21 2.20 -11.86
CA ARG A 132 21.46 2.53 -10.45
C ARG A 132 21.54 4.04 -10.20
N ALA A 133 21.99 4.83 -11.18
CA ALA A 133 22.06 6.28 -11.03
C ALA A 133 20.64 6.87 -10.97
N LYS A 134 19.74 6.39 -11.83
CA LYS A 134 18.33 6.78 -11.83
C LYS A 134 17.61 6.31 -10.57
N MET A 135 17.91 5.12 -10.07
CA MET A 135 17.40 4.65 -8.78
C MET A 135 17.80 5.59 -7.64
N ARG A 136 19.08 6.01 -7.57
CA ARG A 136 19.55 6.94 -6.54
C ARG A 136 18.83 8.28 -6.61
N ASP A 137 18.68 8.85 -7.80
CA ASP A 137 17.95 10.11 -8.03
C ASP A 137 16.49 10.01 -7.53
N ILE A 138 15.77 8.98 -7.95
CA ILE A 138 14.37 8.76 -7.53
C ILE A 138 14.28 8.55 -6.02
N TYR A 139 15.16 7.70 -5.45
CA TYR A 139 15.16 7.40 -4.02
C TYR A 139 15.42 8.64 -3.17
N GLN A 140 16.39 9.47 -3.55
CA GLN A 140 16.69 10.72 -2.84
C GLN A 140 15.51 11.69 -2.87
N ARG A 141 14.82 11.81 -4.02
CA ARG A 141 13.62 12.63 -4.14
C ARG A 141 12.47 12.12 -3.28
N LEU A 142 12.25 10.80 -3.23
CA LEU A 142 11.24 10.19 -2.37
C LEU A 142 11.56 10.42 -0.89
N ARG A 143 12.80 10.17 -0.48
CA ARG A 143 13.25 10.36 0.90
C ARG A 143 13.20 11.83 1.35
N GLY A 144 13.36 12.78 0.42
CA GLY A 144 13.16 14.20 0.71
C GLY A 144 11.69 14.58 1.00
N LEU A 145 10.74 13.69 0.71
CA LEU A 145 9.31 13.85 0.96
C LEU A 145 8.79 12.93 2.08
N ASP A 146 9.57 11.91 2.45
CA ASP A 146 9.22 10.87 3.41
C ASP A 146 10.44 10.48 4.27
N ASP A 147 10.36 10.83 5.56
CA ASP A 147 11.40 10.53 6.55
C ASP A 147 11.45 9.04 6.94
N GLY A 148 10.45 8.24 6.54
CA GLY A 148 10.34 6.82 6.84
C GLY A 148 11.29 5.93 6.02
N LEU A 149 11.90 6.44 4.96
CA LEU A 149 12.79 5.65 4.11
C LEU A 149 14.21 5.52 4.72
N PRO A 150 14.77 4.29 4.80
CA PRO A 150 16.12 4.06 5.31
C PRO A 150 17.18 4.72 4.42
N ALA A 151 18.45 4.69 4.84
CA ALA A 151 19.53 5.03 3.93
C ALA A 151 19.56 4.02 2.77
N ILE A 152 19.73 4.48 1.52
CA ILE A 152 19.70 3.60 0.35
C ILE A 152 20.75 2.48 0.43
N ASP A 153 21.90 2.75 1.03
CA ASP A 153 22.97 1.75 1.20
C ASP A 153 22.64 0.69 2.27
N LYS A 154 21.60 0.91 3.07
CA LYS A 154 21.02 -0.08 4.00
C LYS A 154 19.90 -0.91 3.35
N THR A 155 19.70 -0.76 2.05
CA THR A 155 18.69 -1.51 1.27
C THR A 155 19.38 -2.41 0.24
N THR A 156 18.63 -3.34 -0.32
CA THR A 156 19.08 -4.19 -1.44
C THR A 156 18.95 -3.50 -2.80
N LEU A 157 18.44 -2.26 -2.88
CA LEU A 157 18.11 -1.61 -4.16
C LEU A 157 19.33 -1.41 -5.06
N MET A 158 20.54 -1.26 -4.51
CA MET A 158 21.76 -1.11 -5.32
C MET A 158 22.36 -2.45 -5.76
N THR A 159 22.02 -3.53 -5.05
CA THR A 159 22.63 -4.86 -5.18
C THR A 159 21.69 -5.93 -5.70
N THR A 160 20.40 -5.61 -5.88
CA THR A 160 19.40 -6.53 -6.42
C THR A 160 19.83 -7.10 -7.77
N THR A 161 19.49 -8.37 -8.01
CA THR A 161 19.82 -9.10 -9.25
C THR A 161 19.02 -8.63 -10.46
N ARG A 162 18.05 -7.73 -10.24
CA ARG A 162 17.22 -7.13 -11.30
C ARG A 162 17.97 -6.09 -12.13
N TRP A 163 19.12 -5.61 -11.65
CA TRP A 163 20.03 -4.88 -12.52
C TRP A 163 20.57 -5.85 -13.55
N SER A 164 20.17 -5.67 -14.81
CA SER A 164 20.76 -6.38 -15.93
C SER A 164 22.28 -6.31 -15.78
N ASN A 165 22.93 -7.46 -15.56
CA ASN A 165 24.35 -7.56 -15.84
C ASN A 165 24.44 -7.27 -17.33
N GLY A 166 24.97 -6.11 -17.71
CA GLY A 166 25.27 -5.83 -19.10
C GLY A 166 26.12 -6.96 -19.64
N THR A 167 25.52 -7.84 -20.44
CA THR A 167 26.21 -8.61 -21.48
C THR A 167 26.13 -7.82 -22.76
#